data_AF-A0A8K0K565-F1
#
_entry.id   AF-A0A8K0K565-F1
#
_cell.length_a   1.000
_cell.length_b   1.000
_cell.length_c   1.000
_cell.angle_alpha   90.00
_cell.angle_beta   90.00
_cell.angle_gamma   90.00
#
_symmetry.space_group_name_H-M   'P 1'
#
loop_
_entity.id
_entity.type
_entity.pdbx_description
1 polymer ?
#
loop_
_entity_poly.entity_id
_entity_poly.type
_entity_poly.pdbx_seq_one_letter_code
_entity_poly.pdbx_strand_id
1 'polypeptide(L)'
;MRVLLLLSLLALCHGAPRDVCSDTNCARPSCSCFSTAIPGGLDVKDVPQMVMLTYDDAISQLLYDDYYSKNMFNRQNPNGCNISATFFTTHEYNDYHMTYQMYRQGHEIALHSIT
;
A
#
# COMPACT_ATOMS: atom_id res chain seq x y z
N MET A 1 -18.69 54.73 -37.50
CA MET A 1 -17.83 53.54 -37.58
C MET A 1 -17.16 53.34 -36.22
N ARG A 2 -17.82 52.63 -35.30
CA ARG A 2 -17.29 52.32 -33.96
C ARG A 2 -17.15 50.80 -33.90
N VAL A 3 -15.92 50.32 -34.01
CA VAL A 3 -15.59 48.90 -33.94
C VAL A 3 -15.61 48.50 -32.46
N LEU A 4 -16.62 47.71 -32.07
CA LEU A 4 -16.68 47.05 -30.77
C LEU A 4 -15.68 45.88 -30.78
N LEU A 5 -14.55 46.04 -30.11
CA LEU A 5 -13.61 44.96 -29.83
C LEU A 5 -14.17 44.10 -28.70
N LEU A 6 -14.76 42.95 -29.07
CA LEU A 6 -15.06 41.85 -28.16
C LEU A 6 -13.73 41.20 -27.77
N LEU A 7 -13.18 41.58 -26.61
CA LEU A 7 -12.13 40.81 -25.94
C LEU A 7 -12.75 39.50 -25.47
N SER A 8 -12.51 38.43 -26.23
CA SER A 8 -12.81 37.07 -25.82
C SER A 8 -12.12 36.79 -24.48
N LEU A 9 -12.91 36.41 -23.47
CA LEU A 9 -12.35 35.71 -22.32
C LEU A 9 -11.75 34.41 -22.84
N LEU A 10 -10.44 34.40 -23.02
CA LEU A 10 -9.65 33.17 -22.97
C LEU A 10 -9.90 32.59 -21.57
N ALA A 11 -10.87 31.67 -21.48
CA ALA A 11 -10.93 30.72 -20.38
C ALA A 11 -9.67 29.85 -20.50
N LEU A 12 -8.56 30.36 -19.97
CA LEU A 12 -7.39 29.56 -19.73
C LEU A 12 -7.84 28.48 -18.74
N CYS A 13 -7.96 27.26 -19.23
CA CYS A 13 -8.02 26.06 -18.40
C CYS A 13 -6.66 25.92 -17.71
N HIS A 14 -6.36 26.82 -16.77
CA HIS A 14 -5.29 26.62 -15.82
C HIS A 14 -5.82 25.56 -14.85
N GLY A 15 -5.41 24.31 -15.05
CA GLY A 15 -5.54 23.32 -13.99
C GLY A 15 -5.01 23.95 -12.71
N ALA A 16 -5.83 23.99 -11.67
CA ALA A 16 -5.47 24.64 -10.42
C ALA A 16 -4.07 24.17 -9.99
N PRO A 17 -3.16 25.09 -9.60
CA PRO A 17 -1.88 24.67 -9.04
C PRO A 17 -2.18 23.72 -7.88
N ARG A 18 -1.54 22.54 -7.86
CA ARG A 18 -1.63 21.70 -6.67
C ARG A 18 -1.00 22.49 -5.53
N ASP A 19 -1.80 22.81 -4.52
CA ASP A 19 -1.30 23.43 -3.30
C ASP A 19 -0.12 22.61 -2.78
N VAL A 20 0.92 23.30 -2.30
CA VAL A 20 2.06 22.64 -1.68
C VAL A 20 1.55 21.87 -0.46
N CYS A 21 1.92 20.60 -0.36
CA CYS A 21 1.51 19.75 0.75
C CYS A 21 2.09 20.29 2.07
N SER A 22 1.24 20.42 3.08
CA SER A 22 1.59 20.93 4.40
C SER A 22 0.69 20.33 5.47
N ASP A 23 1.07 20.46 6.73
CA ASP A 23 0.26 19.93 7.84
C ASP A 23 -1.11 20.61 7.98
N THR A 24 -1.31 21.78 7.37
CA THR A 24 -2.58 22.51 7.43
C THR A 24 -3.61 22.04 6.39
N ASN A 25 -3.15 21.55 5.24
CA ASN A 25 -4.01 21.04 4.16
C ASN A 25 -3.95 19.52 3.99
N CYS A 26 -3.02 18.84 4.67
CA CYS A 26 -2.86 17.38 4.67
C CYS A 26 -2.55 16.90 6.09
N ALA A 27 -3.57 16.44 6.81
CA ALA A 27 -3.43 15.94 8.17
C ALA A 27 -3.76 14.44 8.28
N ARG A 28 -3.01 13.75 9.16
CA ARG A 28 -3.23 12.34 9.52
C ARG A 28 -4.55 12.17 10.30
N PRO A 29 -5.20 10.98 10.27
CA PRO A 29 -4.73 9.72 9.66
C PRO A 29 -5.04 9.59 8.17
N SER A 30 -5.90 10.45 7.62
CA SER A 30 -6.40 10.35 6.24
C SER A 30 -5.45 10.89 5.17
N CYS A 31 -4.44 11.67 5.56
CA CYS A 31 -3.47 12.26 4.65
C CYS A 31 -2.07 12.27 5.26
N SER A 32 -1.06 12.02 4.43
CA SER A 32 0.36 12.22 4.76
C SER A 32 1.08 12.76 3.54
N CYS A 33 1.84 13.84 3.72
CA CYS A 33 2.73 14.34 2.69
C CYS A 33 3.89 13.35 2.47
N PHE A 34 4.41 13.29 1.24
CA PHE A 34 5.65 12.58 0.95
C PHE A 34 6.80 13.23 1.73
N SER A 35 7.48 12.46 2.56
CA SER A 35 8.57 12.93 3.40
C SER A 35 9.44 11.75 3.84
N THR A 36 10.70 12.02 4.18
CA THR A 36 11.58 11.09 4.88
C THR A 36 11.48 11.24 6.40
N ALA A 37 10.72 12.23 6.90
CA ALA A 37 10.51 12.45 8.31
C ALA A 37 9.66 11.34 8.94
N ILE A 38 10.01 10.94 10.16
CA ILE A 38 9.24 9.97 10.94
C ILE A 38 7.83 10.53 11.20
N PRO A 39 6.76 9.77 10.87
CA PRO A 39 5.40 10.20 11.15
C PRO A 39 5.19 10.51 12.64
N GLY A 40 4.70 11.71 12.94
CA GLY A 40 4.45 12.15 14.32
C GLY A 40 5.66 12.67 15.07
N GLY A 41 6.82 12.83 14.40
CA GLY A 41 7.99 13.46 15.01
C GLY A 41 8.60 12.66 16.16
N LEU A 42 8.43 11.33 16.15
CA LEU A 42 9.02 10.45 17.15
C LEU A 42 10.55 10.39 16.98
N ASP A 43 11.27 10.16 18.08
CA ASP A 43 12.69 9.85 18.06
C ASP A 43 12.90 8.47 17.40
N VAL A 44 13.94 8.33 16.57
CA VAL A 44 14.25 7.10 15.82
C VAL A 44 14.30 5.88 16.73
N LYS A 45 14.82 6.03 17.96
CA LYS A 45 14.94 4.92 18.93
C LYS A 45 13.59 4.40 19.45
N ASP A 46 12.54 5.21 19.35
CA ASP A 46 11.20 4.90 19.83
C ASP A 46 10.31 4.34 18.69
N VAL A 47 10.81 4.31 17.44
CA VAL A 47 10.07 3.83 16.28
C VAL A 47 10.30 2.32 16.07
N PRO A 48 9.23 1.50 16.01
CA PRO A 48 9.35 0.11 15.59
C PRO A 48 9.82 0.02 14.13
N GLN A 49 10.88 -0.73 13.88
CA GLN A 49 11.29 -1.06 12.51
C GLN A 49 10.29 -2.06 11.91
N MET A 50 9.45 -1.59 10.99
CA MET A 50 8.57 -2.46 10.21
C MET A 50 9.36 -3.13 9.08
N VAL A 51 9.11 -4.42 8.86
CA VAL A 51 9.64 -5.19 7.73
C VAL A 51 8.44 -5.83 7.02
N MET A 52 8.26 -5.51 5.74
CA MET A 52 7.20 -6.08 4.92
C MET A 52 7.75 -7.25 4.11
N LEU A 53 7.34 -8.46 4.43
CA LEU A 53 7.56 -9.63 3.59
C LEU A 53 6.46 -9.70 2.56
N THR A 54 6.82 -9.69 1.29
CA THR A 54 5.86 -9.78 0.18
C THR A 54 6.18 -10.98 -0.69
N TYR A 55 5.13 -11.66 -1.14
CA TYR A 55 5.20 -12.73 -2.12
C TYR A 55 4.32 -12.37 -3.30
N ASP A 56 4.89 -12.51 -4.49
CA ASP A 56 4.20 -12.24 -5.74
C ASP A 56 3.76 -13.56 -6.38
N ASP A 57 2.76 -13.47 -7.26
CA ASP A 57 2.21 -14.55 -8.08
C ASP A 57 1.28 -15.53 -7.33
N ALA A 58 1.05 -16.69 -7.93
CA ALA A 58 0.04 -17.64 -7.52
C ALA A 58 0.30 -18.27 -6.15
N ILE A 59 -0.72 -18.30 -5.30
CA ILE A 59 -0.72 -19.10 -4.08
C ILE A 59 -1.12 -20.53 -4.45
N SER A 60 -0.33 -21.52 -4.02
CA SER A 60 -0.64 -22.94 -4.24
C SER A 60 -0.31 -23.77 -3.01
N GLN A 61 -0.96 -24.94 -2.91
CA GLN A 61 -0.69 -25.92 -1.85
C GLN A 61 0.80 -26.33 -1.82
N LEU A 62 1.41 -26.49 -3.00
CA LEU A 62 2.83 -26.86 -3.11
C LEU A 62 3.73 -25.81 -2.44
N LEU A 63 3.54 -24.53 -2.74
CA LEU A 63 4.33 -23.44 -2.13
C LEU A 63 4.05 -23.30 -0.63
N TYR A 64 2.84 -23.58 -0.19
CA TYR A 64 2.49 -23.61 1.21
C TYR A 64 3.28 -24.67 1.98
N ASP A 65 3.29 -25.91 1.48
CA ASP A 65 3.96 -27.03 2.13
C ASP A 65 5.49 -26.91 2.03
N ASP A 66 6.00 -26.44 0.90
CA ASP A 66 7.45 -26.39 0.67
C ASP A 66 8.12 -25.13 1.19
N TYR A 67 7.41 -24.01 1.29
CA TYR A 67 8.01 -22.74 1.60
C TYR A 67 7.36 -22.02 2.79
N TYR A 68 6.07 -21.69 2.71
CA TYR A 68 5.45 -20.80 3.70
C TYR A 68 5.38 -21.44 5.09
N SER A 69 4.93 -22.69 5.18
CA SER A 69 4.75 -23.40 6.44
C SER A 69 6.05 -23.63 7.21
N LYS A 70 7.11 -23.94 6.48
CA LYS A 70 8.44 -24.23 7.06
C LYS A 70 9.15 -22.95 7.49
N ASN A 71 9.01 -21.86 6.72
CA ASN A 71 9.83 -20.66 6.91
C ASN A 71 9.15 -19.56 7.72
N MET A 72 7.82 -19.51 7.78
CA MET A 72 7.10 -18.36 8.35
C MET A 72 6.24 -18.68 9.57
N PHE A 73 5.42 -19.73 9.55
CA PHE A 73 4.29 -19.85 10.49
C PHE A 73 4.66 -20.11 11.96
N ASN A 74 5.94 -20.37 12.26
CA ASN A 74 6.44 -20.56 13.62
C ASN A 74 7.26 -19.37 14.14
N ARG A 75 7.11 -18.18 13.54
CA ARG A 75 7.83 -16.96 13.95
C ARG A 75 6.86 -15.94 14.56
N GLN A 76 7.33 -15.25 15.60
CA GLN A 76 6.56 -14.24 16.32
C GLN A 76 7.27 -12.89 16.33
N ASN A 77 6.47 -11.84 16.31
CA ASN A 77 6.91 -10.47 16.58
C ASN A 77 7.18 -10.27 18.08
N PRO A 78 7.89 -9.19 18.50
CA PRO A 78 8.14 -8.90 19.91
C PRO A 78 6.88 -8.75 20.77
N ASN A 79 5.72 -8.53 20.16
CA ASN A 79 4.42 -8.46 20.84
C ASN A 79 3.76 -9.84 21.05
N GLY A 80 4.40 -10.94 20.66
CA GLY A 80 3.88 -12.31 20.80
C GLY A 80 2.88 -12.73 19.71
N CYS A 81 2.50 -11.84 18.80
CA CYS A 81 1.70 -12.20 17.64
C CYS A 81 2.56 -12.93 16.60
N ASN A 82 1.98 -13.87 15.85
CA ASN A 82 2.64 -14.45 14.70
C ASN A 82 3.02 -13.37 13.67
N ILE A 83 4.12 -13.58 12.95
CA ILE A 83 4.45 -12.72 11.82
C ILE A 83 3.41 -12.87 10.71
N SER A 84 3.20 -11.80 9.94
CA SER A 84 2.36 -11.80 8.75
C SER A 84 3.18 -11.43 7.53
N ALA A 85 2.58 -11.61 6.35
CA ALA A 85 3.14 -11.22 5.06
C ALA A 85 2.00 -10.79 4.15
N THR A 86 2.35 -10.12 3.05
CA THR A 86 1.42 -9.69 2.02
C THR A 86 1.62 -10.55 0.77
N PHE A 87 0.56 -11.17 0.28
CA PHE A 87 0.55 -11.96 -0.94
C PHE A 87 -0.09 -11.15 -2.06
N PHE A 88 0.73 -10.66 -2.99
CA PHE A 88 0.28 -10.03 -4.23
C PHE A 88 -0.04 -11.14 -5.23
N THR A 89 -1.29 -11.59 -5.24
CA THR A 89 -1.71 -12.78 -5.99
C THR A 89 -2.13 -12.46 -7.42
N THR A 90 -1.56 -13.21 -8.36
CA THR A 90 -1.99 -13.28 -9.77
C THR A 90 -3.12 -14.31 -9.90
N HIS A 91 -3.98 -14.20 -10.90
CA HIS A 91 -5.07 -15.17 -11.11
C HIS A 91 -4.59 -16.53 -11.63
N GLU A 92 -3.66 -16.53 -12.61
CA GLU A 92 -3.21 -17.74 -13.28
C GLU A 92 -2.57 -18.72 -12.27
N TYR A 93 -3.02 -19.97 -12.27
CA TYR A 93 -2.58 -21.04 -11.36
C TYR A 93 -2.84 -20.82 -9.85
N ASN A 94 -3.59 -19.79 -9.47
CA ASN A 94 -3.87 -19.53 -8.07
C ASN A 94 -4.95 -20.46 -7.50
N ASP A 95 -4.62 -21.12 -6.40
CA ASP A 95 -5.56 -21.88 -5.58
C ASP A 95 -6.27 -20.94 -4.59
N TYR A 96 -7.49 -20.53 -4.94
CA TYR A 96 -8.31 -19.65 -4.11
C TYR A 96 -8.72 -20.27 -2.77
N HIS A 97 -8.73 -21.60 -2.64
CA HIS A 97 -8.90 -22.23 -1.33
C HIS A 97 -7.70 -21.89 -0.46
N MET A 98 -6.50 -22.03 -0.99
CA MET A 98 -5.28 -21.65 -0.26
C MET A 98 -5.17 -20.15 -0.02
N THR A 99 -5.59 -19.30 -0.96
CA THR A 99 -5.72 -17.85 -0.71
C THR A 99 -6.60 -17.58 0.52
N TYR A 100 -7.76 -18.25 0.62
CA TYR A 100 -8.64 -18.11 1.78
C TYR A 100 -7.99 -18.61 3.07
N GLN A 101 -7.25 -19.72 3.02
CA GLN A 101 -6.51 -20.23 4.19
C GLN A 101 -5.44 -19.24 4.66
N MET A 102 -4.67 -18.64 3.74
CA MET A 102 -3.67 -17.63 4.07
C MET A 102 -4.31 -16.39 4.71
N TYR A 103 -5.44 -15.92 4.17
CA TYR A 103 -6.22 -14.85 4.79
C TYR A 103 -6.68 -15.22 6.21
N ARG A 104 -7.22 -16.43 6.40
CA ARG A 104 -7.67 -16.93 7.72
C ARG A 104 -6.55 -17.06 8.74
N GLN A 105 -5.31 -17.24 8.29
CA GLN A 105 -4.11 -17.28 9.13
C GLN A 105 -3.56 -15.89 9.47
N GLY A 106 -4.17 -14.81 8.96
CA GLY A 106 -3.81 -13.43 9.27
C GLY A 106 -2.82 -12.78 8.29
N HIS A 107 -2.63 -13.37 7.12
CA HIS A 107 -1.84 -12.77 6.04
C HIS A 107 -2.71 -11.80 5.21
N GLU A 108 -2.07 -10.76 4.66
CA GLU A 108 -2.71 -9.82 3.76
C GLU A 108 -2.76 -10.42 2.34
N ILE A 109 -3.89 -10.26 1.66
CA ILE A 109 -4.07 -10.66 0.25
C ILE A 109 -4.27 -9.38 -0.57
N ALA A 110 -3.36 -9.14 -1.50
CA ALA A 110 -3.35 -8.02 -2.43
C ALA A 110 -3.40 -8.53 -3.88
N LEU A 111 -3.65 -7.63 -4.83
CA LEU A 111 -3.85 -7.98 -6.23
C LEU A 111 -2.55 -7.85 -7.03
N HIS A 112 -2.25 -8.86 -7.86
CA HIS A 112 -1.18 -8.82 -8.86
C HIS A 112 -1.74 -9.17 -10.25
N SER A 113 -2.74 -8.40 -10.67
CA SER A 113 -3.47 -8.56 -11.94
C SER A 113 -4.12 -9.94 -12.14
N ILE A 114 -4.83 -10.07 -13.28
CA ILE A 114 -5.38 -11.34 -13.76
C ILE A 114 -4.40 -11.99 -14.75
N THR A 115 -3.77 -11.17 -15.57
CA THR A 115 -2.89 -11.52 -16.69
C THR A 115 -1.61 -10.69 -16.64
#